data_AF-A0A382ZDX2-F1
#
_entry.id   AF-A0A382ZDX2-F1
#
_cell.length_a   1.000
_cell.length_b   1.000
_cell.length_c   1.000
_cell.angle_alpha   90.00
_cell.angle_beta   90.00
_cell.angle_gamma   90.00
#
_symmetry.space_group_name_H-M   'P 1'
#
loop_
_entity.id
_entity.type
_entity.pdbx_description
1 polymer ?
#
loop_
_entity_poly.entity_id
_entity_poly.type
_entity_poly.pdbx_seq_one_letter_code
_entity_poly.pdbx_strand_id
1 'polypeptide(L)'
;YQRYVAGELRPDVVVLAFFNGNDIRDNMVQTSNGEILSPALVGDFRVTRNPAIRSLEIVPDPLSGAGVPLASGMGWIQRSSLLGRLLIGRLTLLLARQQADLRQLDPRNLYHYYEIGLFQERTDPTFVEAKRLTLTCLRRLEEQVKEDNAELLVVAIPSRNQVDPEAWSRTVDELGVKLEALGTLNMDAPGQVIRESCRSLGVPFVDLTQAFREHPDPASLYLVTHLSTMGHTFTAEHIEHL
;
A
#
# COMPACT_ATOMS: atom_id res chain seq x y z
N TYR A 1 12.15 2.74 18.51
CA TYR A 1 13.23 2.98 17.53
C TYR A 1 13.41 4.45 17.14
N GLN A 2 12.37 5.30 17.14
CA GLN A 2 12.52 6.74 16.80
C GLN A 2 13.12 7.64 17.91
N ARG A 3 13.30 7.13 19.14
CA ARG A 3 13.95 7.86 20.26
C ARG A 3 15.45 8.17 20.07
N TYR A 4 16.10 7.72 19.00
CA TYR A 4 17.57 7.72 18.88
C TYR A 4 18.16 8.64 17.81
N VAL A 5 17.36 9.41 17.05
CA VAL A 5 17.87 10.24 15.93
C VAL A 5 17.56 11.74 16.07
N ALA A 6 16.66 12.11 16.98
CA ALA A 6 16.38 13.50 17.35
C ALA A 6 16.62 13.67 18.87
N GLY A 7 16.83 14.91 19.34
CA GLY A 7 16.95 15.20 20.77
C GLY A 7 15.74 14.71 21.58
N GLU A 8 15.82 14.75 22.91
CA GLU A 8 14.65 14.45 23.76
C GLU A 8 13.52 15.46 23.45
N LEU A 9 12.59 15.05 22.59
CA LEU A 9 11.38 15.80 22.28
C LEU A 9 10.32 15.44 23.31
N ARG A 10 9.65 16.46 23.87
CA ARG A 10 8.44 16.34 24.67
C ARG A 10 7.30 17.00 23.90
N PRO A 11 6.77 16.36 22.85
CA PRO A 11 5.72 16.96 22.05
C PRO A 11 4.41 17.05 22.84
N ASP A 12 3.64 18.11 22.62
CA ASP A 12 2.23 18.14 23.02
C ASP A 12 1.34 17.42 22.00
N VAL A 13 1.79 17.37 20.73
CA VAL A 13 1.11 16.71 19.62
C VAL A 13 2.09 15.92 18.77
N VAL A 14 1.71 14.70 18.41
CA VAL A 14 2.40 13.86 17.43
C VAL A 14 1.52 13.77 16.18
N VAL A 15 2.06 14.21 15.05
CA VAL A 15 1.37 14.13 13.75
C VAL A 15 1.87 12.91 12.98
N LEU A 16 0.98 11.94 12.74
CA LEU A 16 1.22 10.84 11.83
C LEU A 16 0.77 11.21 10.42
N ALA A 17 1.73 11.47 9.53
CA ALA A 17 1.50 11.58 8.10
C ALA A 17 1.35 10.18 7.49
N PHE A 18 0.11 9.74 7.31
CA PHE A 18 -0.22 8.42 6.76
C PHE A 18 -0.38 8.50 5.24
N PHE A 19 0.50 7.87 4.47
CA PHE A 19 0.42 7.83 3.02
C PHE A 19 -0.43 6.65 2.55
N ASN A 20 -1.59 6.96 1.97
CA ASN A 20 -2.55 5.96 1.48
C ASN A 20 -1.94 4.99 0.45
N GLY A 21 -0.92 5.43 -0.28
CA GLY A 21 -0.29 4.67 -1.34
C GLY A 21 0.63 3.53 -0.89
N ASN A 22 1.18 3.55 0.33
CA ASN A 22 2.10 2.48 0.77
C ASN A 22 1.92 1.99 2.22
N ASP A 23 1.39 2.78 3.15
CA ASP A 23 1.46 2.40 4.57
C ASP A 23 0.59 1.16 4.89
N ILE A 24 -0.57 1.03 4.24
CA ILE A 24 -1.39 -0.19 4.32
C ILE A 24 -0.67 -1.37 3.63
N ARG A 25 -0.06 -1.11 2.47
CA ARG A 25 0.73 -2.11 1.73
C ARG A 25 1.90 -2.62 2.56
N ASP A 26 2.58 -1.78 3.32
CA ASP A 26 3.75 -2.19 4.09
C ASP A 26 3.34 -3.21 5.17
N ASN A 27 2.15 -3.03 5.76
CA ASN A 27 1.54 -4.05 6.61
C ASN A 27 1.14 -5.32 5.82
N MET A 28 0.76 -5.22 4.53
CA MET A 28 0.46 -6.39 3.65
C MET A 28 1.68 -7.20 3.21
N VAL A 29 2.77 -6.54 2.85
CA VAL A 29 4.03 -7.23 2.46
C VAL A 29 4.57 -7.97 3.67
N GLN A 30 4.44 -7.36 4.84
CA GLN A 30 4.86 -7.96 6.08
C GLN A 30 4.02 -9.16 6.46
N THR A 31 2.67 -9.12 6.36
CA THR A 31 1.79 -10.28 6.60
C THR A 31 2.15 -11.50 5.76
N SER A 32 2.55 -11.32 4.50
CA SER A 32 2.97 -12.43 3.64
C SER A 32 4.22 -13.18 4.13
N ASN A 33 5.01 -12.55 5.01
CA ASN A 33 6.21 -13.11 5.63
C ASN A 33 6.01 -13.53 7.11
N GLY A 34 4.82 -13.29 7.67
CA GLY A 34 4.44 -13.47 9.08
C GLY A 34 3.72 -12.23 9.61
N GLU A 35 3.13 -12.25 10.81
CA GLU A 35 2.56 -11.02 11.37
C GLU A 35 3.73 -10.09 11.78
N ILE A 36 4.23 -9.24 10.89
CA ILE A 36 5.21 -8.20 11.27
C ILE A 36 4.45 -6.89 11.17
N LEU A 37 4.46 -6.11 12.25
CA LEU A 37 3.88 -4.77 12.26
C LEU A 37 4.86 -3.83 11.57
N SER A 38 4.35 -2.88 10.77
CA SER A 38 5.23 -1.95 10.07
C SER A 38 6.13 -1.21 11.08
N PRO A 39 7.46 -1.34 10.94
CA PRO A 39 8.41 -0.67 11.84
C PRO A 39 8.37 0.85 11.67
N ALA A 40 7.73 1.34 10.60
CA ALA A 40 7.46 2.75 10.38
C ALA A 40 6.46 3.33 11.39
N LEU A 41 5.53 2.50 11.89
CA LEU A 41 4.48 2.94 12.83
C LEU A 41 4.76 2.52 14.28
N VAL A 42 5.41 1.38 14.50
CA VAL A 42 5.71 0.90 15.86
C VAL A 42 7.15 0.40 15.92
N GLY A 43 7.92 0.93 16.89
CA GLY A 43 9.30 0.50 17.10
C GLY A 43 9.39 -0.92 17.65
N ASP A 44 10.09 -1.79 16.91
CA ASP A 44 10.32 -3.22 17.18
C ASP A 44 9.08 -4.13 17.07
N PHE A 45 9.34 -5.43 16.94
CA PHE A 45 8.44 -6.60 17.07
C PHE A 45 8.18 -7.47 15.83
N ARG A 46 8.52 -8.76 16.01
CA ARG A 46 8.06 -9.91 15.23
C ARG A 46 6.79 -10.46 15.90
N VAL A 47 5.68 -10.60 15.18
CA VAL A 47 4.58 -11.48 15.58
C VAL A 47 4.70 -12.78 14.77
N THR A 48 4.43 -13.90 15.43
CA THR A 48 4.67 -15.25 14.91
C THR A 48 3.95 -15.50 13.58
N ARG A 49 4.62 -16.21 12.67
CA ARG A 49 4.08 -16.58 11.34
C ARG A 49 2.68 -17.19 11.45
N ASN A 50 1.73 -16.64 10.71
CA ASN A 50 0.49 -17.35 10.41
C ASN A 50 0.81 -18.44 9.35
N PRO A 51 0.70 -19.74 9.68
CA PRO A 51 1.02 -20.83 8.76
C PRO A 51 0.07 -20.95 7.56
N ALA A 52 -1.03 -20.17 7.53
CA ALA A 52 -2.01 -20.19 6.44
C ALA A 52 -1.55 -19.46 5.16
N ILE A 53 -0.55 -18.58 5.23
CA ILE A 53 -0.01 -17.89 4.04
C ILE A 53 1.18 -18.68 3.51
N ARG A 54 0.90 -19.65 2.63
CA ARG A 54 1.96 -20.39 1.92
C ARG A 54 2.65 -19.46 0.94
N SER A 55 3.97 -19.30 1.07
CA SER A 55 4.81 -18.71 0.02
C SER A 55 4.60 -19.51 -1.28
N LEU A 56 4.04 -18.86 -2.29
CA LEU A 56 4.04 -19.41 -3.65
C LEU A 56 5.49 -19.53 -4.10
N GLU A 57 5.86 -20.70 -4.60
CA GLU A 57 7.21 -20.91 -5.11
C GLU A 57 7.31 -20.28 -6.51
N ILE A 58 8.31 -19.42 -6.72
CA ILE A 58 8.44 -18.53 -7.89
C ILE A 58 9.71 -18.88 -8.67
N VAL A 59 9.62 -18.87 -10.00
CA VAL A 59 10.77 -18.97 -10.91
C VAL A 59 10.91 -17.70 -11.76
N PRO A 60 12.14 -17.27 -12.12
CA PRO A 60 12.32 -16.06 -12.92
C PRO A 60 11.94 -16.28 -14.40
N ASP A 61 11.21 -15.32 -14.98
CA ASP A 61 10.97 -15.19 -16.41
C ASP A 61 12.30 -14.99 -17.16
N PRO A 62 12.60 -15.78 -18.21
CA PRO A 62 13.88 -15.70 -18.91
C PRO A 62 14.17 -14.37 -19.63
N LEU A 63 13.16 -13.56 -19.94
CA LEU A 63 13.34 -12.30 -20.66
C LEU A 63 13.21 -11.09 -19.74
N SER A 64 12.18 -11.06 -18.89
CA SER A 64 11.89 -9.90 -18.04
C SER A 64 12.55 -9.99 -16.66
N GLY A 65 13.06 -11.16 -16.27
CA GLY A 65 13.54 -11.46 -14.92
C GLY A 65 12.44 -11.47 -13.86
N ALA A 66 11.18 -11.28 -14.26
CA ALA A 66 10.06 -11.15 -13.34
C ALA A 66 9.68 -12.50 -12.72
N GLY A 67 9.21 -12.49 -11.47
CA GLY A 67 8.79 -13.72 -10.79
C GLY A 67 7.52 -14.31 -11.40
N VAL A 68 7.59 -15.56 -11.88
CA VAL A 68 6.44 -16.35 -12.36
C VAL A 68 6.12 -17.44 -11.33
N PRO A 69 4.89 -17.50 -10.78
CA PRO A 69 4.49 -18.60 -9.91
C PRO A 69 4.61 -19.95 -10.62
N LEU A 70 5.00 -20.99 -9.89
CA LEU A 70 4.98 -22.34 -10.43
C LEU A 70 3.54 -22.79 -10.69
N ALA A 71 3.26 -23.17 -11.93
CA ALA A 71 1.99 -23.73 -12.32
C ALA A 71 1.84 -25.14 -11.72
N SER A 72 0.73 -25.36 -11.02
CA SER A 72 0.36 -26.66 -10.45
C SER A 72 0.45 -27.75 -11.52
N GLY A 73 1.29 -28.77 -11.29
CA GLY A 73 1.49 -29.89 -12.21
C GLY A 73 2.54 -29.69 -13.31
N MET A 74 2.96 -28.44 -13.59
CA MET A 74 3.98 -28.12 -14.62
C MET A 74 5.29 -27.59 -14.05
N GLY A 75 5.44 -27.56 -12.72
CA GLY A 75 6.60 -26.96 -12.07
C GLY A 75 7.95 -27.59 -12.47
N TRP A 76 7.98 -28.88 -12.82
CA TRP A 76 9.22 -29.53 -13.32
C TRP A 76 9.66 -28.97 -14.68
N ILE A 77 8.72 -28.65 -15.58
CA ILE A 77 8.99 -28.02 -16.89
C ILE A 77 9.55 -26.62 -16.65
N GLN A 78 8.92 -25.86 -15.76
CA GLN A 78 9.36 -24.52 -15.39
C GLN A 78 10.76 -24.52 -14.75
N ARG A 79 11.15 -25.55 -13.99
CA ARG A 79 12.52 -25.62 -13.45
C ARG A 79 13.54 -25.98 -14.53
N SER A 80 13.21 -26.96 -15.37
CA SER A 80 14.17 -27.61 -16.26
C SER A 80 14.25 -27.02 -17.67
N SER A 81 13.33 -26.13 -18.07
CA SER A 81 13.29 -25.56 -19.44
C SER A 81 13.09 -24.05 -19.45
N LEU A 82 14.04 -23.31 -20.05
CA LEU A 82 13.89 -21.87 -20.30
C LEU A 82 12.73 -21.56 -21.24
N LEU A 83 12.56 -22.35 -22.31
CA LEU A 83 11.43 -22.19 -23.22
C LEU A 83 10.09 -22.50 -22.53
N GLY A 84 10.05 -23.53 -21.69
CA GLY A 84 8.88 -23.87 -20.89
C GLY A 84 8.49 -22.74 -19.93
N ARG A 85 9.47 -22.12 -19.26
CA ARG A 85 9.25 -20.92 -18.44
C ARG A 85 8.70 -19.77 -19.25
N LEU A 86 9.29 -19.50 -20.42
CA LEU A 86 8.87 -18.40 -21.27
C LEU A 86 7.42 -18.57 -21.73
N LEU A 87 7.06 -19.75 -22.25
CA LEU A 87 5.72 -20.02 -22.75
C LEU A 87 4.67 -19.97 -21.63
N ILE A 88 4.96 -20.62 -20.50
CA ILE A 88 4.05 -20.61 -19.35
C ILE A 88 3.93 -19.19 -18.80
N GLY A 89 5.03 -18.46 -18.62
CA GLY A 89 5.03 -17.07 -18.16
C GLY A 89 4.21 -16.15 -19.07
N ARG A 90 4.33 -16.29 -20.40
CA ARG A 90 3.53 -15.50 -21.36
C ARG A 90 2.05 -15.89 -21.34
N LEU A 91 1.73 -17.17 -21.23
CA LEU A 91 0.34 -17.63 -21.11
C LEU A 91 -0.29 -17.13 -19.80
N THR A 92 0.44 -17.23 -18.68
CA THR A 92 0.03 -16.69 -17.38
C THR A 92 -0.22 -15.19 -17.46
N LEU A 93 0.69 -14.41 -18.05
CA LEU A 93 0.50 -12.96 -18.25
C LEU A 93 -0.71 -12.65 -19.15
N LEU A 94 -0.93 -13.42 -20.21
CA LEU A 94 -2.06 -13.22 -21.11
C LEU A 94 -3.40 -13.52 -20.41
N LEU A 95 -3.48 -14.62 -19.66
CA LEU A 95 -4.65 -14.94 -18.85
C LEU A 95 -4.88 -13.92 -17.74
N ALA A 96 -3.81 -13.46 -17.09
CA ALA A 96 -3.87 -12.41 -16.09
C ALA A 96 -4.40 -11.10 -16.66
N ARG A 97 -4.00 -10.71 -17.89
CA ARG A 97 -4.56 -9.53 -18.57
C ARG A 97 -6.04 -9.68 -18.88
N GLN A 98 -6.47 -10.86 -19.30
CA GLN A 98 -7.88 -11.13 -19.56
C GLN A 98 -8.73 -11.12 -18.29
N GLN A 99 -8.19 -11.61 -17.18
CA GLN A 99 -8.88 -11.70 -15.89
C GLN A 99 -8.62 -10.50 -14.96
N ALA A 100 -7.78 -9.56 -15.38
CA ALA A 100 -7.21 -8.52 -14.53
C ALA A 100 -6.63 -9.03 -13.19
N ASP A 101 -5.97 -10.20 -13.18
CA ASP A 101 -5.28 -10.69 -11.96
C ASP A 101 -4.01 -9.88 -11.71
N LEU A 102 -4.18 -8.79 -10.97
CA LEU A 102 -3.14 -7.84 -10.61
C LEU A 102 -1.90 -8.47 -9.96
N ARG A 103 -2.03 -9.61 -9.26
CA ARG A 103 -0.86 -10.31 -8.66
C ARG A 103 0.11 -10.80 -9.71
N GLN A 104 -0.41 -11.15 -10.88
CA GLN A 104 0.34 -11.75 -11.96
C GLN A 104 0.77 -10.70 -12.99
N LEU A 105 0.08 -9.57 -13.06
CA LEU A 105 0.34 -8.48 -14.02
C LEU A 105 1.60 -7.68 -13.70
N ASP A 106 1.89 -7.46 -12.42
CA ASP A 106 3.09 -6.74 -12.03
C ASP A 106 3.81 -7.36 -10.82
N PRO A 107 4.49 -8.50 -11.02
CA PRO A 107 5.24 -9.16 -9.96
C PRO A 107 6.51 -8.39 -9.54
N ARG A 108 6.90 -7.33 -10.28
CA ARG A 108 8.03 -6.46 -9.94
C ARG A 108 7.58 -5.20 -9.20
N ASN A 109 6.36 -4.73 -9.45
CA ASN A 109 5.74 -3.59 -8.80
C ASN A 109 4.43 -4.00 -8.12
N LEU A 110 4.57 -4.75 -7.02
CA LEU A 110 3.45 -5.12 -6.14
C LEU A 110 2.66 -3.89 -5.65
N TYR A 111 3.20 -2.68 -5.78
CA TYR A 111 2.52 -1.43 -5.45
C TYR A 111 1.11 -1.36 -6.08
N HIS A 112 1.00 -1.59 -7.39
CA HIS A 112 -0.26 -1.52 -8.11
C HIS A 112 -1.26 -2.60 -7.66
N TYR A 113 -0.78 -3.81 -7.34
CA TYR A 113 -1.63 -4.86 -6.79
C TYR A 113 -2.33 -4.42 -5.50
N TYR A 114 -1.57 -3.81 -4.60
CA TYR A 114 -2.08 -3.41 -3.30
C TYR A 114 -2.95 -2.17 -3.38
N GLU A 115 -2.48 -1.13 -4.07
CA GLU A 115 -3.21 0.12 -4.21
C GLU A 115 -4.56 -0.10 -4.90
N ILE A 116 -4.57 -0.75 -6.07
CA ILE A 116 -5.83 -1.02 -6.80
C ILE A 116 -6.70 -2.00 -6.02
N GLY A 117 -6.11 -2.97 -5.31
CA GLY A 117 -6.88 -3.86 -4.46
C GLY A 117 -7.56 -3.15 -3.28
N LEU A 118 -7.00 -2.04 -2.78
CA LEU A 118 -7.68 -1.17 -1.82
C LEU A 118 -8.82 -0.39 -2.48
N PHE A 119 -8.63 0.11 -3.70
CA PHE A 119 -9.71 0.74 -4.47
C PHE A 119 -10.86 -0.23 -4.78
N GLN A 120 -10.54 -1.51 -5.00
CA GLN A 120 -11.52 -2.59 -5.17
C GLN A 120 -12.19 -3.02 -3.85
N GLU A 121 -11.83 -2.41 -2.72
CA GLU A 121 -12.33 -2.75 -1.39
C GLU A 121 -12.20 -4.23 -1.05
N ARG A 122 -11.10 -4.86 -1.49
CA ARG A 122 -10.93 -6.31 -1.37
C ARG A 122 -11.05 -6.81 0.07
N THR A 123 -11.66 -7.98 0.19
CA THR A 123 -11.97 -8.67 1.44
C THR A 123 -11.34 -10.05 1.53
N ASP A 124 -10.43 -10.40 0.61
CA ASP A 124 -9.66 -11.63 0.76
C ASP A 124 -8.74 -11.58 2.00
N PRO A 125 -8.32 -12.73 2.54
CA PRO A 125 -7.62 -12.81 3.82
C PRO A 125 -6.40 -11.89 3.94
N THR A 126 -5.68 -11.63 2.84
CA THR A 126 -4.50 -10.74 2.88
C THR A 126 -4.88 -9.28 3.14
N PHE A 127 -5.95 -8.77 2.51
CA PHE A 127 -6.42 -7.40 2.74
C PHE A 127 -7.09 -7.23 4.10
N VAL A 128 -7.88 -8.22 4.53
CA VAL A 128 -8.49 -8.21 5.87
C VAL A 128 -7.42 -8.15 6.95
N GLU A 129 -6.40 -8.99 6.84
CA GLU A 129 -5.33 -9.06 7.82
C GLU A 129 -4.50 -7.76 7.86
N ALA A 130 -4.20 -7.16 6.72
CA ALA A 130 -3.45 -5.91 6.72
C ALA A 130 -4.23 -4.71 7.24
N LYS A 131 -5.55 -4.64 7.00
CA LYS A 131 -6.42 -3.65 7.65
C LYS A 131 -6.38 -3.83 9.17
N ARG A 132 -6.47 -5.07 9.66
CA ARG A 132 -6.34 -5.41 11.09
C ARG A 132 -4.99 -5.01 11.69
N LEU A 133 -3.88 -5.29 10.98
CA LEU A 133 -2.55 -4.90 11.44
C LEU A 133 -2.38 -3.37 11.46
N THR A 134 -2.90 -2.67 10.45
CA THR A 134 -2.87 -1.20 10.40
C THR A 134 -3.56 -0.60 11.63
N LEU A 135 -4.77 -1.08 11.97
CA LEU A 135 -5.46 -0.68 13.21
C LEU A 135 -4.64 -1.02 14.46
N THR A 136 -4.00 -2.19 14.49
CA THR A 136 -3.15 -2.60 15.63
C THR A 136 -1.94 -1.66 15.80
N CYS A 137 -1.32 -1.23 14.70
CA CYS A 137 -0.24 -0.25 14.71
C CYS A 137 -0.73 1.11 15.23
N LEU A 138 -1.85 1.61 14.71
CA LEU A 138 -2.42 2.89 15.13
C LEU A 138 -2.76 2.91 16.61
N ARG A 139 -3.37 1.84 17.13
CA ARG A 139 -3.67 1.72 18.57
C ARG A 139 -2.39 1.75 19.41
N ARG A 140 -1.35 1.01 19.02
CA ARG A 140 -0.09 1.00 19.77
C ARG A 140 0.62 2.34 19.75
N LEU A 141 0.61 3.02 18.60
CA LEU A 141 1.16 4.37 18.50
C LEU A 141 0.39 5.33 19.40
N GLU A 142 -0.93 5.24 19.41
CA GLU A 142 -1.79 6.05 20.26
C GLU A 142 -1.51 5.82 21.75
N GLU A 143 -1.37 4.56 22.18
CA GLU A 143 -1.00 4.19 23.55
C GLU A 143 0.36 4.81 23.94
N GLN A 144 1.36 4.72 23.05
CA GLN A 144 2.70 5.31 23.28
C GLN A 144 2.68 6.83 23.35
N VAL A 145 1.91 7.48 22.48
CA VAL A 145 1.78 8.94 22.46
C VAL A 145 1.10 9.44 23.74
N LYS A 146 0.08 8.70 24.24
CA LYS A 146 -0.56 8.98 25.53
C LYS A 146 0.36 8.77 26.73
N GLU A 147 1.20 7.74 26.72
CA GLU A 147 2.21 7.51 27.77
C GLU A 147 3.17 8.70 27.91
N ASP A 148 3.48 9.37 26.81
CA ASP A 148 4.31 10.56 26.76
C ASP A 148 3.52 11.87 27.03
N ASN A 149 2.23 11.79 27.42
CA ASN A 149 1.30 12.90 27.67
C ASN A 149 1.07 13.82 26.47
N ALA A 150 1.13 13.28 25.25
CA ALA A 150 0.84 14.01 24.03
C ALA A 150 -0.46 13.51 23.38
N GLU A 151 -0.94 14.25 22.38
CA GLU A 151 -2.09 13.86 21.55
C GLU A 151 -1.63 13.35 20.18
N LEU A 152 -2.29 12.33 19.65
CA LEU A 152 -2.04 11.82 18.30
C LEU A 152 -3.01 12.46 17.30
N LEU A 153 -2.49 13.06 16.24
CA LEU A 153 -3.25 13.47 15.06
C LEU A 153 -2.83 12.60 13.87
N VAL A 154 -3.78 12.02 13.15
CA VAL A 154 -3.51 11.27 11.91
C VAL A 154 -3.95 12.09 10.70
N VAL A 155 -3.03 12.27 9.74
CA VAL A 155 -3.28 13.00 8.50
C VAL A 155 -3.10 12.03 7.33
N ALA A 156 -4.18 11.73 6.61
CA ALA A 156 -4.13 10.93 5.39
C ALA A 156 -3.69 11.78 4.20
N ILE A 157 -2.55 11.39 3.61
CA ILE A 157 -2.01 11.93 2.38
C ILE A 157 -2.43 10.99 1.24
N PRO A 158 -3.14 11.49 0.21
CA PRO A 158 -3.59 10.66 -0.90
C PRO A 158 -2.41 10.21 -1.76
N SER A 159 -2.55 9.04 -2.39
CA SER A 159 -1.65 8.65 -3.47
C SER A 159 -1.88 9.51 -4.71
N ARG A 160 -0.87 9.56 -5.59
CA ARG A 160 -0.99 10.27 -6.86
C ARG A 160 -2.17 9.77 -7.70
N ASN A 161 -2.40 8.45 -7.70
CA ASN A 161 -3.50 7.83 -8.44
C ASN A 161 -4.90 8.22 -7.93
N GLN A 162 -5.03 8.69 -6.68
CA GLN A 162 -6.30 9.19 -6.13
C GLN A 162 -6.65 10.61 -6.59
N VAL A 163 -5.69 11.37 -7.13
CA VAL A 163 -5.83 12.83 -7.35
C VAL A 163 -5.39 13.33 -8.73
N ASP A 164 -4.55 12.58 -9.44
CA ASP A 164 -4.08 12.88 -10.79
C ASP A 164 -4.67 11.86 -11.80
N PRO A 165 -5.70 12.24 -12.58
CA PRO A 165 -6.33 11.34 -13.56
C PRO A 165 -5.38 10.84 -14.65
N GLU A 166 -4.36 11.62 -15.02
CA GLU A 166 -3.36 11.20 -16.02
C GLU A 166 -2.40 10.16 -15.44
N ALA A 167 -2.03 10.29 -14.17
CA ALA A 167 -1.29 9.24 -13.47
C ALA A 167 -2.08 7.95 -13.37
N TRP A 168 -3.39 8.04 -13.06
CA TRP A 168 -4.26 6.87 -13.04
C TRP A 168 -4.34 6.20 -14.42
N SER A 169 -4.55 6.99 -15.49
CA SER A 169 -4.58 6.46 -16.86
C SER A 169 -3.28 5.73 -17.21
N ARG A 170 -2.12 6.33 -16.90
CA ARG A 170 -0.81 5.70 -17.13
C ARG A 170 -0.66 4.39 -16.36
N THR A 171 -1.10 4.35 -15.10
CA THR A 171 -1.09 3.12 -14.29
C THR A 171 -1.89 2.01 -14.96
N VAL A 172 -3.09 2.31 -15.45
CA VAL A 172 -3.94 1.33 -16.16
C VAL A 172 -3.29 0.86 -17.46
N ASP A 173 -2.70 1.78 -18.22
CA ASP A 173 -2.00 1.47 -19.48
C ASP A 173 -0.77 0.59 -19.24
N GLU A 174 0.01 0.86 -18.18
CA GLU A 174 1.18 0.07 -17.78
C GLU A 174 0.80 -1.37 -17.40
N LEU A 175 -0.34 -1.55 -16.73
CA LEU A 175 -0.88 -2.87 -16.39
C LEU A 175 -1.36 -3.63 -17.64
N GLY A 176 -1.64 -2.93 -18.74
CA GLY A 176 -2.10 -3.52 -20.00
C GLY A 176 -3.46 -4.21 -19.86
N VAL A 177 -4.31 -3.69 -18.98
CA VAL A 177 -5.67 -4.15 -18.73
C VAL A 177 -6.68 -3.11 -19.15
N LYS A 178 -7.89 -3.56 -19.49
CA LYS A 178 -9.01 -2.66 -19.69
C LYS A 178 -9.53 -2.20 -18.34
N LEU A 179 -9.89 -0.92 -18.23
CA LEU A 179 -10.40 -0.34 -16.98
C LEU A 179 -11.63 -1.11 -16.46
N GLU A 180 -12.51 -1.56 -17.35
CA GLU A 180 -13.72 -2.32 -16.97
C GLU A 180 -13.38 -3.68 -16.34
N ALA A 181 -12.23 -4.26 -16.70
CA ALA A 181 -11.77 -5.52 -16.13
C ALA A 181 -11.30 -5.38 -14.67
N LEU A 182 -10.99 -4.15 -14.22
CA LEU A 182 -10.67 -3.86 -12.83
C LEU A 182 -11.92 -3.84 -11.93
N GLY A 183 -13.13 -3.85 -12.51
CA GLY A 183 -14.37 -3.79 -11.76
C GLY A 183 -14.65 -2.40 -11.16
N THR A 184 -15.49 -2.35 -10.13
CA THR A 184 -15.81 -1.10 -9.43
C THR A 184 -14.63 -0.67 -8.58
N LEU A 185 -14.21 0.60 -8.74
CA LEU A 185 -13.11 1.21 -8.01
C LEU A 185 -13.63 2.38 -7.18
N ASN A 186 -13.36 2.34 -5.88
CA ASN A 186 -13.60 3.41 -4.93
C ASN A 186 -12.24 4.04 -4.55
N MET A 187 -11.91 5.16 -5.20
CA MET A 187 -10.65 5.87 -4.96
C MET A 187 -10.56 6.45 -3.54
N ASP A 188 -11.65 6.54 -2.79
CA ASP A 188 -11.67 7.04 -1.41
C ASP A 188 -11.52 5.92 -0.36
N ALA A 189 -11.60 4.66 -0.79
CA ALA A 189 -11.54 3.50 0.11
C ALA A 189 -10.32 3.48 1.04
N PRO A 190 -9.08 3.81 0.60
CA PRO A 190 -7.93 3.86 1.51
C PRO A 190 -8.14 4.84 2.67
N GLY A 191 -8.62 6.06 2.38
CA GLY A 191 -8.89 7.08 3.39
C GLY A 191 -10.02 6.68 4.34
N GLN A 192 -11.05 6.00 3.84
CA GLN A 192 -12.16 5.49 4.65
C GLN A 192 -11.69 4.44 5.67
N VAL A 193 -10.82 3.50 5.28
CA VAL A 193 -10.26 2.49 6.18
C VAL A 193 -9.54 3.12 7.38
N ILE A 194 -8.73 4.16 7.12
CA ILE A 194 -7.98 4.85 8.18
C ILE A 194 -8.89 5.72 9.03
N ARG A 195 -9.84 6.42 8.41
CA ARG A 195 -10.86 7.22 9.11
C ARG A 195 -11.65 6.38 10.10
N GLU A 196 -12.11 5.20 9.69
CA GLU A 196 -12.84 4.28 10.56
C GLU A 196 -11.97 3.78 11.72
N SER A 197 -10.71 3.48 11.44
CA SER A 197 -9.73 3.07 12.46
C SER A 197 -9.52 4.18 13.49
N CYS A 198 -9.27 5.42 13.05
CA CYS A 198 -9.08 6.58 13.94
C CYS A 198 -10.35 6.87 14.75
N ARG A 199 -11.53 6.82 14.12
CA ARG A 199 -12.82 6.97 14.80
C ARG A 199 -13.00 5.93 15.92
N SER A 200 -12.59 4.68 15.70
CA SER A 200 -12.71 3.63 16.72
C SER A 200 -11.77 3.83 17.92
N LEU A 201 -10.66 4.55 17.71
CA LEU A 201 -9.67 4.87 18.74
C LEU A 201 -9.90 6.23 19.41
N GLY A 202 -10.84 7.04 18.89
CA GLY A 202 -11.02 8.42 19.34
C GLY A 202 -9.87 9.36 18.93
N VAL A 203 -9.14 9.01 17.87
CA VAL A 203 -8.00 9.77 17.35
C VAL A 203 -8.48 10.79 16.31
N PRO A 204 -8.12 12.08 16.43
CA PRO A 204 -8.34 13.08 15.38
C PRO A 204 -7.78 12.64 14.02
N PHE A 205 -8.57 12.84 12.97
CA PHE A 205 -8.22 12.41 11.61
C PHE A 205 -8.53 13.49 10.59
N VAL A 206 -7.58 13.75 9.70
CA VAL A 206 -7.68 14.71 8.59
C VAL A 206 -7.42 13.99 7.28
N ASP A 207 -8.27 14.23 6.30
CA ASP A 207 -8.15 13.64 4.97
C ASP A 207 -7.82 14.72 3.95
N LEU A 208 -6.60 14.70 3.42
CA LEU A 208 -6.17 15.70 2.45
C LEU A 208 -6.57 15.35 1.01
N THR A 209 -7.28 14.24 0.79
CA THR A 209 -7.64 13.78 -0.56
C THR A 209 -8.40 14.83 -1.36
N GLN A 210 -9.40 15.48 -0.75
CA GLN A 210 -10.17 16.52 -1.44
C GLN A 210 -9.32 17.75 -1.75
N ALA A 211 -8.53 18.24 -0.77
CA ALA A 211 -7.66 19.40 -0.96
C ALA A 211 -6.66 19.20 -2.10
N PHE A 212 -6.07 17.99 -2.21
CA PHE A 212 -5.16 17.65 -3.30
C PHE A 212 -5.86 17.58 -4.67
N ARG A 213 -7.11 17.07 -4.73
CA ARG A 213 -7.90 17.04 -5.98
C ARG A 213 -8.27 18.43 -6.47
N GLU A 214 -8.51 19.36 -5.54
CA GLU A 214 -8.90 20.74 -5.84
C GLU A 214 -7.69 21.63 -6.16
N HIS A 215 -6.46 21.15 -5.98
CA HIS A 215 -5.27 21.89 -6.38
C HIS A 215 -5.26 22.13 -7.89
N PRO A 216 -4.90 23.34 -8.39
CA PRO A 216 -4.95 23.64 -9.83
C PRO A 216 -4.09 22.74 -10.71
N ASP A 217 -3.02 22.18 -10.15
CA ASP A 217 -2.13 21.21 -10.79
C ASP A 217 -1.79 20.10 -9.79
N PRO A 218 -2.63 19.06 -9.63
CA PRO A 218 -2.38 17.98 -8.67
C PRO A 218 -1.09 17.20 -8.99
N ALA A 219 -0.73 17.09 -10.27
CA ALA A 219 0.45 16.36 -10.71
C ALA A 219 1.75 16.98 -10.17
N SER A 220 1.81 18.32 -10.10
CA SER A 220 2.95 19.05 -9.56
C SER A 220 3.21 18.83 -8.05
N LEU A 221 2.23 18.32 -7.31
CA LEU A 221 2.40 17.94 -5.90
C LEU A 221 3.20 16.64 -5.73
N TYR A 222 3.52 15.93 -6.82
CA TYR A 222 4.24 14.66 -6.79
C TYR A 222 5.46 14.66 -7.72
N LEU A 223 6.47 13.86 -7.38
CA LEU A 223 7.58 13.52 -8.28
C LEU A 223 7.21 12.31 -9.14
N VAL A 224 7.13 11.14 -8.50
CA VAL A 224 6.66 9.87 -9.10
C VAL A 224 5.61 9.28 -8.16
N THR A 225 6.05 8.71 -7.05
CA THR A 225 5.20 8.16 -5.97
C THR A 225 5.24 8.98 -4.68
N HIS A 226 6.23 9.89 -4.55
CA HIS A 226 6.42 10.75 -3.38
C HIS A 226 5.96 12.17 -3.67
N LEU A 227 5.63 12.90 -2.60
CA LEU A 227 5.37 14.33 -2.69
C LEU A 227 6.60 15.08 -3.23
N SER A 228 6.34 16.11 -4.03
CA SER A 228 7.35 17.10 -4.39
C SER A 228 7.58 18.06 -3.20
N THR A 229 8.55 18.95 -3.31
CA THR A 229 8.71 20.04 -2.34
C THR A 229 7.42 20.86 -2.19
N MET A 230 6.71 21.10 -3.30
CA MET A 230 5.44 21.80 -3.26
C MET A 230 4.34 20.97 -2.61
N GLY A 231 4.30 19.65 -2.88
CA GLY A 231 3.40 18.73 -2.18
C GLY A 231 3.60 18.73 -0.67
N HIS A 232 4.85 18.67 -0.20
CA HIS A 232 5.18 18.77 1.22
C HIS A 232 4.76 20.11 1.83
N THR A 233 5.02 21.22 1.12
CA THR A 233 4.62 22.58 1.57
C THR A 233 3.10 22.66 1.69
N PHE A 234 2.38 22.23 0.66
CA PHE A 234 0.92 22.22 0.62
C PHE A 234 0.32 21.37 1.75
N THR A 235 0.88 20.19 2.03
CA THR A 235 0.48 19.36 3.18
C THR A 235 0.69 20.09 4.50
N ALA A 236 1.86 20.71 4.72
CA ALA A 236 2.16 21.40 5.96
C ALA A 236 1.19 22.57 6.22
N GLU A 237 0.96 23.41 5.21
CA GLU A 237 0.03 24.54 5.29
C GLU A 237 -1.40 24.08 5.64
N HIS A 238 -1.85 22.95 5.09
CA HIS A 238 -3.18 22.41 5.42
C HIS A 238 -3.28 21.83 6.83
N ILE A 239 -2.17 21.38 7.41
CA ILE A 239 -2.13 20.87 8.79
C ILE A 239 -2.09 22.03 9.79
N GLU A 240 -1.35 23.10 9.51
CA GLU A 240 -1.22 24.27 10.40
C GLU A 240 -2.54 25.04 10.59
N HIS A 241 -3.48 24.89 9.66
CA HIS A 241 -4.76 25.60 9.65
C HIS A 241 -5.93 24.82 10.28
N LEU A 242 -5.66 23.68 10.92
CA LEU A 242 -6.63 22.82 11.63
C LEU A 242 -6.85 23.27 13.08
#